data_AF-A0A7L3BGE5-F1
#
_entry.id   AF-A0A7L3BGE5-F1
#
_cell.length_a   1.000
_cell.length_b   1.000
_cell.length_c   1.000
_cell.angle_alpha   90.00
_cell.angle_beta   90.00
_cell.angle_gamma   90.00
#
_symmetry.space_group_name_H-M   'P 1'
#
loop_
_entity.id
_entity.type
_entity.pdbx_description
1 polymer ?
#
loop_
_entity_poly.entity_id
_entity_poly.type
_entity_poly.pdbx_seq_one_letter_code
_entity_poly.pdbx_strand_id
1 'polypeptide(L)'
;LQLGELAAAFAALPVFPLFDTAYFIVSVLYLKYEPGAVEMSRKSPFASWLCAMLHCFGSYILADLLLGESPIDYFSNNSSVILATAVWYLIFFCPMNLFYKCVSFLPMKLIFVAMKEVVRVRKIAAGVHHAHHRYHHGWFIMMATGWVKGSGVALMSNFEQLLRGVWKPEKNEILHMSFPTKASLYGTILFTLQQTGWLPVSEANLIFFFTMFMIVCKVFMTATHSHASPFAPVESFICPVFFGSVSSGHASQHQHQHGASHEVSHPPPPPAKSKEELNEGTRKRKAKKAE
;
A
#
# COMPACT_ATOMS: atom_id res chain seq x y z
N LEU A 1 17.22 31.35 15.96
CA LEU A 1 15.99 30.56 15.72
C LEU A 1 16.08 29.31 16.57
N GLN A 2 15.29 29.24 17.64
CA GLN A 2 15.24 28.03 18.46
C GLN A 2 14.53 26.93 17.65
N LEU A 3 14.99 25.68 17.78
CA LEU A 3 14.43 24.55 17.03
C LEU A 3 12.90 24.41 17.23
N GLY A 4 12.42 24.70 18.44
CA GLY A 4 10.99 24.70 18.77
C GLY A 4 10.18 25.79 18.06
N GLU A 5 10.76 26.97 17.81
CA GLU A 5 10.09 28.05 17.06
C GLU A 5 9.92 27.67 15.59
N LEU A 6 10.96 27.06 15.00
CA LEU A 6 10.90 26.54 13.64
C LEU A 6 9.85 25.43 13.52
N ALA A 7 9.83 24.50 14.48
CA ALA A 7 8.86 23.42 14.50
C ALA A 7 7.43 23.92 14.67
N ALA A 8 7.21 24.94 15.52
CA ALA A 8 5.91 25.57 15.69
C ALA A 8 5.44 26.28 14.41
N ALA A 9 6.33 27.05 13.76
CA ALA A 9 6.02 27.68 12.48
C ALA A 9 5.70 26.64 11.39
N PHE A 10 6.43 25.52 11.36
CA PHE A 10 6.19 24.42 10.42
C PHE A 10 4.85 23.73 10.66
N ALA A 11 4.52 23.40 11.91
CA ALA A 11 3.26 22.75 12.28
C ALA A 11 2.04 23.64 12.00
N ALA A 12 2.21 24.97 12.10
CA ALA A 12 1.17 25.97 11.85
C ALA A 12 0.97 26.31 10.36
N LEU A 13 1.78 25.75 9.44
CA LEU A 13 1.66 26.07 8.01
C LEU A 13 0.24 25.80 7.48
N PRO A 14 -0.39 26.75 6.77
CA PRO A 14 -1.70 26.53 6.18
C PRO A 14 -1.60 25.46 5.08
N VAL A 15 -2.38 24.38 5.22
CA VAL A 15 -2.41 23.30 4.21
C VAL A 15 -3.22 23.69 2.97
N PHE A 16 -4.31 24.43 3.17
CA PHE A 16 -5.13 24.93 2.09
C PHE A 16 -4.58 26.27 1.57
N PRO A 17 -4.49 26.49 0.24
CA PRO A 17 -4.84 25.55 -0.84
C PRO A 17 -3.65 24.72 -1.38
N LEU A 18 -2.41 25.12 -1.11
CA LEU A 18 -1.24 24.61 -1.84
C LEU A 18 -0.89 23.15 -1.50
N PHE A 19 -0.86 22.80 -0.22
CA PHE A 19 -0.54 21.44 0.20
C PHE A 19 -1.67 20.45 -0.12
N ASP A 20 -2.92 20.89 0.00
CA ASP A 20 -4.08 20.07 -0.40
C ASP A 20 -4.09 19.83 -1.91
N THR A 21 -3.76 20.84 -2.72
CA THR A 21 -3.59 20.67 -4.17
C THR A 21 -2.52 19.63 -4.49
N ALA A 22 -1.36 19.70 -3.83
CA ALA A 22 -0.28 18.72 -4.01
C ALA A 22 -0.71 17.30 -3.59
N TYR A 23 -1.43 17.18 -2.48
CA TYR A 23 -2.01 15.92 -2.01
C TYR A 23 -2.96 15.33 -3.07
N PHE A 24 -3.88 16.13 -3.60
CA PHE A 24 -4.82 15.69 -4.64
C PHE A 24 -4.10 15.32 -5.93
N ILE A 25 -3.12 16.10 -6.39
CA ILE A 25 -2.33 15.79 -7.60
C ILE A 25 -1.69 14.42 -7.47
N VAL A 26 -0.96 14.16 -6.38
CA VAL A 26 -0.24 12.90 -6.20
C VAL A 26 -1.23 11.73 -6.04
N SER A 27 -2.30 11.89 -5.27
CA SER A 27 -3.31 10.84 -5.10
C SER A 27 -4.02 10.47 -6.40
N VAL A 28 -4.42 11.46 -7.21
CA VAL A 28 -5.05 11.22 -8.51
C VAL A 28 -4.06 10.70 -9.54
N LEU A 29 -2.78 11.10 -9.48
CA LEU A 29 -1.73 10.49 -10.31
C LEU A 29 -1.58 8.99 -10.02
N TYR A 30 -1.61 8.59 -8.76
CA TYR A 30 -1.61 7.17 -8.39
C TYR A 30 -2.84 6.44 -8.97
N LEU A 31 -4.04 7.03 -8.86
CA LEU A 31 -5.23 6.49 -9.53
C LEU A 31 -5.04 6.36 -11.05
N LYS A 32 -4.39 7.31 -11.72
CA LYS A 32 -4.15 7.23 -13.17
C LYS A 32 -3.16 6.11 -13.54
N TYR A 33 -2.24 5.74 -12.65
CA TYR A 33 -1.31 4.62 -12.86
C TYR A 33 -1.96 3.25 -12.69
N GLU A 34 -3.13 3.20 -12.06
CA GLU A 34 -3.85 1.97 -11.84
C GLU A 34 -4.37 1.36 -13.18
N PRO A 35 -4.32 0.03 -13.34
CA PRO A 35 -4.77 -0.62 -14.57
C PRO A 35 -6.23 -0.30 -14.89
N GLY A 36 -6.51 0.07 -16.15
CA GLY A 36 -7.85 0.39 -16.62
C GLY A 36 -8.40 1.76 -16.20
N ALA A 37 -7.68 2.56 -15.40
CA ALA A 37 -8.20 3.83 -14.90
C ALA A 37 -8.48 4.87 -16.01
N VAL A 38 -7.61 4.93 -17.03
CA VAL A 38 -7.80 5.84 -18.19
C VAL A 38 -8.97 5.40 -19.07
N GLU A 39 -9.19 4.10 -19.21
CA GLU A 39 -10.35 3.59 -19.95
C GLU A 39 -11.65 3.87 -19.18
N MET A 40 -11.64 3.63 -17.87
CA MET A 40 -12.75 3.97 -16.97
C MET A 40 -13.10 5.46 -17.03
N SER A 41 -12.11 6.36 -17.07
CA SER A 41 -12.40 7.80 -17.14
C SER A 41 -13.12 8.21 -18.43
N ARG A 42 -12.97 7.45 -19.52
CA ARG A 42 -13.63 7.73 -20.80
C ARG A 42 -14.99 7.04 -20.93
N LYS A 43 -15.12 5.80 -20.47
CA LYS A 43 -16.36 5.02 -20.55
C LYS A 43 -17.35 5.34 -19.43
N SER A 44 -16.84 5.57 -18.23
CA SER A 44 -17.60 5.77 -16.99
C SER A 44 -17.00 6.93 -16.19
N PRO A 45 -17.11 8.18 -16.68
CA PRO A 45 -16.45 9.34 -16.08
C PRO A 45 -16.87 9.59 -14.63
N PHE A 46 -18.14 9.34 -14.29
CA PHE A 46 -18.63 9.47 -12.92
C PHE A 46 -17.98 8.48 -11.95
N ALA A 47 -17.80 7.22 -12.37
CA ALA A 47 -17.10 6.21 -11.56
C ALA A 47 -15.63 6.61 -11.35
N SER A 48 -14.96 7.11 -12.40
CA SER A 48 -13.60 7.63 -12.29
C SER A 48 -13.48 8.82 -11.34
N TRP A 49 -14.42 9.77 -11.39
CA TRP A 49 -14.48 10.88 -10.47
C TRP A 49 -14.67 10.40 -9.03
N LEU A 50 -15.59 9.46 -8.79
CA LEU A 50 -15.81 8.90 -7.46
C LEU A 50 -14.57 8.17 -6.92
N CYS A 51 -13.88 7.39 -7.75
CA CYS A 51 -12.57 6.82 -7.39
C CYS A 51 -11.57 7.91 -7.00
N ALA A 52 -11.49 9.02 -7.76
CA ALA A 52 -10.62 10.14 -7.42
C ALA A 52 -10.99 10.77 -6.07
N MET A 53 -12.29 10.92 -5.78
CA MET A 53 -12.75 11.40 -4.48
C MET A 53 -12.37 10.45 -3.34
N LEU A 54 -12.44 9.13 -3.53
CA LEU A 54 -11.96 8.15 -2.54
C LEU A 54 -10.44 8.27 -2.30
N HIS A 55 -9.65 8.47 -3.35
CA HIS A 55 -8.20 8.69 -3.23
C HIS A 55 -7.85 10.01 -2.51
N CYS A 56 -8.67 11.05 -2.66
CA CYS A 56 -8.46 12.36 -2.05
C CYS A 56 -9.00 12.44 -0.60
N PHE A 57 -10.18 11.87 -0.35
CA PHE A 57 -10.94 12.05 0.89
C PHE A 57 -11.12 10.76 1.70
N GLY A 58 -10.61 9.61 1.23
CA GLY A 58 -10.77 8.32 1.92
C GLY A 58 -10.29 8.31 3.37
N SER A 59 -9.34 9.17 3.73
CA SER A 59 -8.93 9.41 5.11
C SER A 59 -10.02 9.98 6.01
N TYR A 60 -10.85 10.90 5.48
CA TYR A 60 -11.95 11.51 6.23
C TYR A 60 -13.11 10.51 6.30
N ILE A 61 -13.50 9.95 5.14
CA ILE A 61 -14.55 8.92 5.03
C ILE A 61 -14.31 7.78 6.05
N LEU A 62 -13.10 7.21 6.11
CA LEU A 62 -12.82 6.13 7.06
C LEU A 62 -12.82 6.58 8.52
N ALA A 63 -12.30 7.77 8.81
CA ALA A 63 -12.29 8.29 10.18
C ALA A 63 -13.72 8.53 10.68
N ASP A 64 -14.56 9.12 9.84
CA ASP A 64 -15.93 9.46 10.17
C ASP A 64 -16.76 8.18 10.33
N LEU A 65 -16.56 7.17 9.46
CA LEU A 65 -17.15 5.82 9.64
C LEU A 65 -16.75 5.16 10.96
N LEU A 66 -15.48 5.24 11.37
CA LEU A 66 -15.02 4.65 12.63
C LEU A 66 -15.59 5.37 13.86
N LEU A 67 -15.87 6.67 13.76
CA LEU A 67 -16.41 7.49 14.85
C LEU A 67 -17.94 7.55 14.87
N GLY A 68 -18.61 6.93 13.89
CA GLY A 68 -20.07 6.96 13.77
C GLY A 68 -20.61 8.31 13.27
N GLU A 69 -19.78 9.10 12.60
CA GLU A 69 -20.14 10.35 11.94
C GLU A 69 -20.59 10.09 10.49
N SER A 70 -21.08 11.12 9.80
CA SER A 70 -21.48 10.97 8.39
C SER A 70 -20.24 10.76 7.52
N PRO A 71 -20.13 9.65 6.76
CA PRO A 71 -18.95 9.37 5.92
C PRO A 71 -18.72 10.41 4.82
N ILE A 72 -19.72 11.22 4.52
CA ILE A 72 -19.68 12.27 3.50
C ILE A 72 -19.61 13.67 4.11
N ASP A 73 -19.39 13.81 5.42
CA ASP A 73 -19.37 15.11 6.10
C ASP A 73 -18.35 16.07 5.48
N TYR A 74 -17.15 15.57 5.16
CA TYR A 74 -16.10 16.36 4.52
C TYR A 74 -16.48 16.89 3.12
N PHE A 75 -17.49 16.30 2.45
CA PHE A 75 -17.98 16.82 1.16
C PHE A 75 -18.77 18.13 1.32
N SER A 76 -19.14 18.53 2.54
CA SER A 76 -19.67 19.86 2.83
C SER A 76 -18.66 20.97 2.50
N ASN A 77 -17.36 20.66 2.49
CA ASN A 77 -16.31 21.59 2.08
C ASN A 77 -16.23 21.70 0.55
N ASN A 78 -17.12 22.52 -0.01
CA ASN A 78 -17.25 22.76 -1.45
C ASN A 78 -15.92 23.16 -2.10
N SER A 79 -15.12 24.01 -1.46
CA SER A 79 -13.83 24.47 -2.00
C SER A 79 -12.85 23.32 -2.21
N SER A 80 -12.72 22.43 -1.21
CA SER A 80 -11.85 21.25 -1.31
C SER A 80 -12.35 20.26 -2.36
N VAL A 81 -13.66 20.01 -2.43
CA VAL A 81 -14.26 19.09 -3.41
C VAL A 81 -14.09 19.62 -4.84
N ILE A 82 -14.33 20.92 -5.07
CA ILE A 82 -14.14 21.57 -6.38
C ILE A 82 -12.66 21.52 -6.77
N LEU A 83 -11.74 21.79 -5.83
CA LEU A 83 -10.30 21.73 -6.09
C LEU A 83 -9.85 20.31 -6.47
N ALA A 84 -10.27 19.28 -5.74
CA ALA A 84 -9.98 17.89 -6.07
C ALA A 84 -10.58 17.48 -7.43
N THR A 85 -11.80 17.95 -7.73
CA THR A 85 -12.47 17.72 -9.01
C THR A 85 -11.74 18.39 -10.18
N ALA A 86 -11.26 19.62 -9.99
CA ALA A 86 -10.46 20.33 -10.99
C ALA A 86 -9.14 19.59 -11.27
N VAL A 87 -8.45 19.13 -10.21
CA VAL A 87 -7.23 18.32 -10.35
C VAL A 87 -7.50 17.02 -11.09
N TRP A 88 -8.58 16.30 -10.77
CA TRP A 88 -9.02 15.11 -11.49
C TRP A 88 -9.24 15.40 -12.97
N TYR A 89 -10.00 16.46 -13.27
CA TYR A 89 -10.31 16.82 -14.65
C TYR A 89 -9.05 17.15 -15.44
N LEU A 90 -8.14 17.95 -14.87
CA LEU A 90 -6.87 18.31 -15.50
C LEU A 90 -5.94 17.10 -15.71
N ILE A 91 -5.91 16.14 -14.78
CA ILE A 91 -5.08 14.94 -14.93
C ILE A 91 -5.61 14.02 -16.03
N PHE A 92 -6.92 13.85 -16.17
CA PHE A 92 -7.50 12.88 -17.12
C PHE A 92 -7.83 13.48 -18.49
N PHE A 93 -8.26 14.74 -18.57
CA PHE A 93 -8.86 15.33 -19.78
C PHE A 93 -8.11 16.55 -20.35
N CYS A 94 -7.01 17.00 -19.72
CA CYS A 94 -6.24 18.14 -20.24
C CYS A 94 -5.73 17.86 -21.68
N PRO A 95 -5.90 18.81 -22.63
CA PRO A 95 -5.44 18.64 -24.00
C PRO A 95 -3.93 18.36 -24.05
N MET A 96 -3.51 17.49 -24.97
CA MET A 96 -2.12 17.03 -25.12
C MET A 96 -1.53 16.33 -23.87
N ASN A 97 -2.36 16.03 -22.87
CA ASN A 97 -1.95 15.50 -21.57
C ASN A 97 -0.88 16.39 -20.89
N LEU A 98 -0.95 17.72 -21.14
CA LEU A 98 0.08 18.68 -20.72
C LEU A 98 0.21 18.75 -19.21
N PHE A 99 -0.91 18.88 -18.49
CA PHE A 99 -0.91 18.95 -17.03
C PHE A 99 -0.24 17.72 -16.41
N TYR A 100 -0.63 16.51 -16.83
CA TYR A 100 0.00 15.27 -16.40
C TYR A 100 1.51 15.25 -16.67
N LYS A 101 1.97 15.70 -17.83
CA LYS A 101 3.40 15.77 -18.17
C LYS A 101 4.15 16.72 -17.22
N CYS A 102 3.58 17.89 -16.94
CA CYS A 102 4.16 18.86 -16.01
C CYS A 102 4.28 18.31 -14.58
N VAL A 103 3.21 17.71 -14.04
CA VAL A 103 3.22 17.19 -12.67
C VAL A 103 3.96 15.85 -12.52
N SER A 104 4.13 15.10 -13.62
CA SER A 104 4.90 13.84 -13.64
C SER A 104 6.40 14.07 -13.87
N PHE A 105 6.82 15.28 -14.23
CA PHE A 105 8.23 15.64 -14.31
C PHE A 105 8.90 15.40 -12.95
N LEU A 106 9.97 14.61 -12.91
CA LEU A 106 10.50 14.05 -11.67
C LEU A 106 10.77 15.10 -10.58
N PRO A 107 11.50 16.22 -10.83
CA PRO A 107 11.68 17.27 -9.82
C PRO A 107 10.36 17.81 -9.27
N MET A 108 9.37 18.05 -10.13
CA MET A 108 8.06 18.56 -9.72
C MET A 108 7.30 17.51 -8.90
N LYS A 109 7.34 16.25 -9.35
CA LYS A 109 6.72 15.12 -8.65
C LYS A 109 7.30 14.93 -7.25
N LEU A 110 8.61 15.09 -7.07
CA LEU A 110 9.27 14.97 -5.76
C LEU A 110 8.80 16.07 -4.79
N ILE A 111 8.63 17.31 -5.27
CA ILE A 111 8.08 18.41 -4.47
C ILE A 111 6.65 18.08 -4.02
N PHE A 112 5.78 17.64 -4.93
CA PHE A 112 4.41 17.28 -4.58
C PHE A 112 4.34 16.09 -3.63
N VAL A 113 5.21 15.09 -3.80
CA VAL A 113 5.31 13.96 -2.87
C VAL A 113 5.71 14.46 -1.47
N ALA A 114 6.69 15.34 -1.35
CA ALA A 114 7.08 15.92 -0.06
C ALA A 114 5.90 16.67 0.59
N MET A 115 5.21 17.53 -0.16
CA MET A 115 4.03 18.26 0.32
C MET A 115 2.90 17.33 0.76
N LYS A 116 2.63 16.24 0.02
CA LYS A 116 1.64 15.22 0.39
C LYS A 116 1.94 14.60 1.75
N GLU A 117 3.20 14.35 2.07
CA GLU A 117 3.58 13.76 3.36
C GLU A 117 3.43 14.74 4.53
N VAL A 118 3.61 16.05 4.31
CA VAL A 118 3.24 17.09 5.30
C VAL A 118 1.75 16.98 5.66
N VAL A 119 0.89 16.92 4.63
CA VAL A 119 -0.56 16.76 4.82
C VAL A 119 -0.90 15.48 5.55
N ARG A 120 -0.23 14.37 5.21
CA ARG A 120 -0.46 13.07 5.87
C ARG A 120 -0.21 13.14 7.37
N VAL A 121 0.95 13.67 7.79
CA VAL A 121 1.30 13.75 9.22
C VAL A 121 0.32 14.62 9.98
N ARG A 122 -0.08 15.77 9.41
CA ARG A 122 -1.10 16.63 10.01
C ARG A 122 -2.47 15.93 10.13
N LYS A 123 -2.86 15.12 9.14
CA LYS A 123 -4.10 14.31 9.20
C LYS A 123 -4.03 13.26 10.30
N ILE A 124 -2.88 12.60 10.51
CA ILE A 124 -2.70 11.64 11.61
C ILE A 124 -2.88 12.34 12.96
N ALA A 125 -2.14 13.44 13.20
CA ALA A 125 -2.22 14.21 14.44
C ALA A 125 -3.65 14.72 14.70
N ALA A 126 -4.29 15.29 13.68
CA ALA A 126 -5.69 15.75 13.77
C ALA A 126 -6.67 14.60 14.08
N GLY A 127 -6.43 13.40 13.55
CA GLY A 127 -7.25 12.22 13.85
C GLY A 127 -7.11 11.74 15.29
N VAL A 128 -5.89 11.71 15.81
CA VAL A 128 -5.62 11.38 17.22
C VAL A 128 -6.28 12.43 18.14
N HIS A 129 -6.13 13.72 17.85
CA HIS A 129 -6.73 14.79 18.63
C HIS A 129 -8.27 14.74 18.59
N HIS A 130 -8.87 14.52 17.40
CA HIS A 130 -10.33 14.41 17.23
C HIS A 130 -10.90 13.24 18.04
N ALA A 131 -10.27 12.07 17.96
CA ALA A 131 -10.65 10.91 18.76
C ALA A 131 -10.46 11.14 20.26
N HIS A 132 -9.38 11.80 20.68
CA HIS A 132 -9.12 12.12 22.08
C HIS A 132 -10.15 13.11 22.65
N HIS A 133 -10.59 14.09 21.86
CA HIS A 133 -11.64 15.03 22.27
C HIS A 133 -12.95 14.30 22.59
N ARG A 134 -13.28 13.23 21.85
CA ARG A 134 -14.49 12.43 22.10
C ARG A 134 -14.30 11.36 23.17
N TYR A 135 -13.10 10.78 23.26
CA TYR A 135 -12.73 9.67 24.13
C TYR A 135 -11.37 9.92 24.78
N HIS A 136 -11.33 10.68 25.88
CA HIS A 136 -10.08 11.08 26.56
C HIS A 136 -9.13 9.92 26.92
N HIS A 137 -9.67 8.73 27.20
CA HIS A 137 -8.87 7.53 27.52
C HIS A 137 -9.06 6.39 26.50
N GLY A 138 -9.60 6.69 25.32
CA GLY A 138 -9.81 5.71 24.25
C GLY A 138 -8.57 5.50 23.39
N TRP A 139 -7.50 4.88 23.93
CA TRP A 139 -6.19 4.82 23.27
C TRP A 139 -6.27 4.07 21.93
N PHE A 140 -7.04 2.98 21.90
CA PHE A 140 -7.30 2.22 20.67
C PHE A 140 -8.08 3.03 19.63
N ILE A 141 -9.02 3.87 20.06
CA ILE A 141 -9.83 4.73 19.18
C ILE A 141 -8.94 5.83 18.57
N MET A 142 -8.06 6.42 19.39
CA MET A 142 -7.05 7.39 18.92
C MET A 142 -6.13 6.76 17.87
N MET A 143 -5.56 5.59 18.18
CA MET A 143 -4.69 4.87 17.25
C MET A 143 -5.43 4.54 15.95
N ALA A 144 -6.62 3.94 16.01
CA ALA A 144 -7.40 3.58 14.84
C ALA A 144 -7.74 4.81 13.97
N THR A 145 -8.22 5.90 14.59
CA THR A 145 -8.61 7.12 13.87
C THR A 145 -7.40 7.80 13.20
N GLY A 146 -6.29 7.94 13.91
CA GLY A 146 -5.06 8.49 13.33
C GLY A 146 -4.51 7.59 12.21
N TRP A 147 -4.59 6.27 12.36
CA TRP A 147 -4.11 5.31 11.37
C TRP A 147 -4.90 5.40 10.06
N VAL A 148 -6.24 5.45 10.13
CA VAL A 148 -7.07 5.59 8.93
C VAL A 148 -6.91 6.97 8.28
N LYS A 149 -6.73 8.04 9.07
CA LYS A 149 -6.48 9.37 8.52
C LYS A 149 -5.12 9.45 7.78
N GLY A 150 -4.11 8.73 8.26
CA GLY A 150 -2.79 8.64 7.61
C GLY A 150 -2.73 7.72 6.41
N SER A 151 -3.35 6.55 6.48
CA SER A 151 -3.30 5.53 5.41
C SER A 151 -4.29 5.85 4.27
N GLY A 152 -5.44 6.44 4.62
CA GLY A 152 -6.47 6.86 3.68
C GLY A 152 -7.00 5.71 2.82
N VAL A 153 -7.10 5.95 1.51
CA VAL A 153 -7.68 5.00 0.55
C VAL A 153 -7.01 3.62 0.55
N ALA A 154 -5.75 3.50 0.99
CA ALA A 154 -5.03 2.23 1.01
C ALA A 154 -5.77 1.15 1.84
N LEU A 155 -6.35 1.53 2.98
CA LEU A 155 -7.10 0.62 3.84
C LEU A 155 -8.46 0.22 3.26
N MET A 156 -9.02 1.02 2.34
CA MET A 156 -10.24 0.71 1.59
C MET A 156 -9.95 0.29 0.14
N SER A 157 -8.70 -0.07 -0.18
CA SER A 157 -8.29 -0.35 -1.57
C SER A 157 -9.09 -1.48 -2.20
N ASN A 158 -9.50 -2.50 -1.45
CA ASN A 158 -10.37 -3.57 -1.94
C ASN A 158 -11.74 -3.04 -2.41
N PHE A 159 -12.33 -2.07 -1.71
CA PHE A 159 -13.59 -1.43 -2.10
C PHE A 159 -13.39 -0.44 -3.26
N GLU A 160 -12.28 0.28 -3.29
CA GLU A 160 -11.92 1.14 -4.41
C GLU A 160 -11.73 0.34 -5.70
N GLN A 161 -11.08 -0.82 -5.62
CA GLN A 161 -10.92 -1.75 -6.74
C GLN A 161 -12.28 -2.30 -7.18
N LEU A 162 -13.15 -2.64 -6.22
CA LEU A 162 -14.51 -3.11 -6.52
C LEU A 162 -15.31 -2.05 -7.30
N LEU A 163 -15.19 -0.78 -6.92
CA LEU A 163 -15.83 0.33 -7.64
C LEU A 163 -15.32 0.45 -9.10
N ARG A 164 -14.07 0.06 -9.35
CA ARG A 164 -13.46 -0.01 -10.69
C ARG A 164 -13.82 -1.29 -11.46
N GLY A 165 -14.57 -2.21 -10.86
CA GLY A 165 -14.90 -3.51 -11.43
C GLY A 165 -13.78 -4.55 -11.31
N VAL A 166 -12.82 -4.35 -10.40
CA VAL A 166 -11.72 -5.28 -10.12
C VAL A 166 -11.91 -5.87 -8.72
N TRP A 167 -11.90 -7.20 -8.60
CA TRP A 167 -11.96 -7.86 -7.30
C TRP A 167 -10.72 -8.74 -7.09
N LYS A 168 -9.94 -8.44 -6.06
CA LYS A 168 -8.72 -9.19 -5.68
C LYS A 168 -8.72 -9.43 -4.17
N PRO A 169 -9.45 -10.44 -3.68
CA PRO A 169 -9.59 -10.68 -2.24
C PRO A 169 -8.30 -11.21 -1.60
N GLU A 170 -7.42 -11.82 -2.39
CA GLU A 170 -6.15 -12.43 -1.95
C GLU A 170 -5.17 -11.43 -1.34
N LYS A 171 -5.32 -10.15 -1.69
CA LYS A 171 -4.43 -9.07 -1.23
C LYS A 171 -5.27 -8.05 -0.49
N ASN A 172 -4.88 -7.75 0.74
CA ASN A 172 -5.42 -6.63 1.48
C ASN A 172 -4.29 -5.90 2.20
N GLU A 173 -4.51 -4.61 2.43
CA GLU A 173 -3.49 -3.71 2.99
C GLU A 173 -3.16 -4.03 4.45
N ILE A 174 -4.05 -4.72 5.16
CA ILE A 174 -3.84 -5.10 6.57
C ILE A 174 -2.93 -6.33 6.66
N LEU A 175 -3.06 -7.28 5.73
CA LEU A 175 -2.28 -8.52 5.63
C LEU A 175 -0.88 -8.24 5.09
N HIS A 176 -0.77 -7.34 4.10
CA HIS A 176 0.51 -6.92 3.53
C HIS A 176 0.60 -5.39 3.50
N MET A 177 0.95 -4.79 4.64
CA MET A 177 1.04 -3.34 4.77
C MET A 177 2.13 -2.74 3.87
N SER A 178 1.72 -1.79 3.02
CA SER A 178 2.68 -0.93 2.33
C SER A 178 3.42 -0.02 3.30
N PHE A 179 4.56 0.52 2.86
CA PHE A 179 5.34 1.46 3.67
C PHE A 179 4.50 2.63 4.21
N PRO A 180 3.68 3.34 3.41
CA PRO A 180 2.88 4.45 3.93
C PRO A 180 1.85 4.04 5.00
N THR A 181 1.20 2.89 4.85
CA THR A 181 0.22 2.38 5.81
C THR A 181 0.89 2.03 7.14
N LYS A 182 2.04 1.35 7.06
CA LYS A 182 2.87 0.98 8.21
C LYS A 182 3.47 2.18 8.92
N ALA A 183 4.03 3.13 8.17
CA ALA A 183 4.54 4.37 8.72
C ALA A 183 3.42 5.16 9.42
N SER A 184 2.21 5.19 8.85
CA SER A 184 1.04 5.81 9.48
C SER A 184 0.63 5.11 10.79
N LEU A 185 0.80 3.79 10.89
CA LEU A 185 0.60 3.04 12.13
C LEU A 185 1.63 3.43 13.20
N TYR A 186 2.91 3.50 12.86
CA TYR A 186 3.93 3.98 13.80
C TYR A 186 3.69 5.45 14.20
N GLY A 187 3.31 6.30 13.25
CA GLY A 187 2.95 7.68 13.48
C GLY A 187 1.80 7.82 14.48
N THR A 188 0.69 7.09 14.28
CA THR A 188 -0.46 7.16 15.18
C THR A 188 -0.12 6.71 16.60
N ILE A 189 0.76 5.70 16.75
CA ILE A 189 1.22 5.24 18.07
C ILE A 189 2.03 6.35 18.75
N LEU A 190 2.97 6.97 18.04
CA LEU A 190 3.78 8.07 18.58
C LEU A 190 2.92 9.28 18.98
N PHE A 191 1.99 9.70 18.12
CA PHE A 191 1.07 10.80 18.43
C PHE A 191 0.13 10.46 19.59
N THR A 192 -0.33 9.21 19.70
CA THR A 192 -1.14 8.77 20.84
C THR A 192 -0.32 8.79 22.14
N LEU A 193 0.93 8.30 22.14
CA LEU A 193 1.83 8.36 23.30
C LEU A 193 2.18 9.79 23.71
N GLN A 194 2.29 10.70 22.74
CA GLN A 194 2.48 12.11 23.01
C GLN A 194 1.22 12.73 23.62
N GLN A 195 0.03 12.37 23.11
CA GLN A 195 -1.26 12.83 23.64
C GLN A 195 -1.51 12.33 25.08
N THR A 196 -1.07 11.13 25.44
CA THR A 196 -1.19 10.58 26.80
C THR A 196 -0.13 11.11 27.78
N GLY A 197 0.85 11.90 27.30
CA GLY A 197 1.95 12.41 28.12
C GLY A 197 3.06 11.40 28.42
N TRP A 198 3.03 10.22 27.81
CA TRP A 198 4.05 9.17 28.00
C TRP A 198 5.31 9.46 27.18
N LEU A 199 5.17 10.16 26.05
CA LEU A 199 6.29 10.62 25.23
C LEU A 199 6.61 12.09 25.57
N PRO A 200 7.76 12.39 26.22
CA PRO A 200 8.10 13.74 26.65
C PRO A 200 8.65 14.58 25.48
N VAL A 201 7.81 14.84 24.48
CA VAL A 201 8.12 15.68 23.32
C VAL A 201 6.94 16.60 23.05
N SER A 202 7.20 17.84 22.60
CA SER A 202 6.11 18.72 22.16
C SER A 202 5.49 18.21 20.86
N GLU A 203 4.18 18.42 20.70
CA GLU A 203 3.44 18.04 19.49
C GLU A 203 4.09 18.63 18.22
N ALA A 204 4.46 19.91 18.24
CA ALA A 204 5.10 20.59 17.12
C ALA A 204 6.44 19.94 16.71
N ASN A 205 7.27 19.56 17.69
CA ASN A 205 8.53 18.86 17.41
C ASN A 205 8.28 17.47 16.84
N LEU A 206 7.29 16.74 17.37
CA LEU A 206 6.91 15.42 16.85
C LEU A 206 6.40 15.51 15.41
N ILE A 207 5.52 16.48 15.10
CA ILE A 207 5.07 16.78 13.73
C ILE A 207 6.27 17.04 12.84
N PHE A 208 7.19 17.92 13.24
CA PHE A 208 8.35 18.27 12.44
C PHE A 208 9.24 17.06 12.13
N PHE A 209 9.71 16.33 13.15
CA PHE A 209 10.62 15.20 12.97
C PHE A 209 9.97 14.05 12.19
N PHE A 210 8.73 13.72 12.51
CA PHE A 210 8.01 12.65 11.82
C PHE A 210 7.72 13.02 10.36
N THR A 211 7.42 14.30 10.08
CA THR A 211 7.26 14.79 8.70
C THR A 211 8.56 14.72 7.91
N MET A 212 9.69 15.15 8.50
CA MET A 212 10.99 15.05 7.85
C MET A 212 11.35 13.59 7.53
N PHE A 213 11.12 12.67 8.46
CA PHE A 213 11.29 11.23 8.24
C PHE A 213 10.45 10.73 7.05
N MET A 214 9.15 11.05 7.03
CA MET A 214 8.25 10.65 5.94
C MET A 214 8.67 11.22 4.59
N ILE A 215 9.07 12.50 4.54
CA ILE A 215 9.54 13.16 3.32
C ILE A 215 10.80 12.47 2.80
N VAL A 216 11.82 12.28 3.64
CA VAL A 216 13.08 11.64 3.22
C VAL A 216 12.83 10.25 2.65
N CYS A 217 12.06 9.40 3.36
CA CYS A 217 11.74 8.07 2.89
C CYS A 217 10.96 8.11 1.56
N LYS A 218 9.92 8.94 1.45
CA LYS A 218 9.06 8.96 0.26
C LYS A 218 9.72 9.59 -0.96
N VAL A 219 10.53 10.63 -0.77
CA VAL A 219 11.34 11.21 -1.84
C VAL A 219 12.35 10.19 -2.33
N PHE A 220 13.07 9.52 -1.42
CA PHE A 220 14.02 8.47 -1.78
C PHE A 220 13.37 7.31 -2.54
N MET A 221 12.24 6.77 -2.05
CA MET A 221 11.50 5.70 -2.71
C MET A 221 10.98 6.13 -4.09
N THR A 222 10.52 7.37 -4.23
CA THR A 222 10.01 7.90 -5.51
C THR A 222 11.14 8.10 -6.51
N ALA A 223 12.31 8.58 -6.07
CA ALA A 223 13.48 8.81 -6.92
C ALA A 223 14.15 7.50 -7.36
N THR A 224 14.19 6.49 -6.49
CA THR A 224 14.81 5.18 -6.77
C THR A 224 13.87 4.18 -7.42
N HIS A 225 12.58 4.54 -7.59
CA HIS A 225 11.52 3.60 -7.99
C HIS A 225 11.44 2.33 -7.11
N SER A 226 11.96 2.40 -5.88
CA SER A 226 12.00 1.26 -4.98
C SER A 226 10.69 1.12 -4.21
N HIS A 227 10.17 -0.10 -4.17
CA HIS A 227 9.04 -0.48 -3.31
C HIS A 227 9.49 -1.08 -1.97
N ALA A 228 10.79 -1.20 -1.73
CA ALA A 228 11.33 -1.77 -0.49
C ALA A 228 11.05 -0.84 0.70
N SER A 229 10.45 -1.38 1.76
CA SER A 229 10.21 -0.64 3.00
C SER A 229 11.52 -0.45 3.77
N PRO A 230 11.89 0.78 4.19
CA PRO A 230 13.04 1.00 5.08
C PRO A 230 12.89 0.31 6.44
N PHE A 231 11.67 -0.11 6.81
CA PHE A 231 11.41 -0.90 8.03
C PHE A 231 11.70 -2.40 7.87
N ALA A 232 11.91 -2.90 6.65
CA ALA A 232 12.07 -4.33 6.39
C ALA A 232 13.24 -4.99 7.15
N PRO A 233 14.41 -4.33 7.33
CA PRO A 233 15.50 -4.92 8.12
C PRO A 233 15.13 -5.05 9.60
N VAL A 234 14.42 -4.06 10.16
CA VAL A 234 14.01 -4.04 11.57
C VAL A 234 12.95 -5.11 11.83
N GLU A 235 11.98 -5.24 10.94
CA GLU A 235 10.93 -6.27 11.06
C GLU A 235 11.47 -7.69 10.89
N SER A 236 12.41 -7.89 9.97
CA SER A 236 13.08 -9.19 9.81
C SER A 236 13.80 -9.63 11.08
N PHE A 237 14.20 -8.69 11.95
CA PHE A 237 14.79 -8.97 13.25
C PHE A 237 13.74 -9.17 14.34
N ILE A 238 12.73 -8.28 14.42
CA ILE A 238 11.72 -8.27 15.50
C ILE A 238 10.68 -9.39 15.31
N CYS A 239 10.20 -9.63 14.10
CA CYS A 239 9.10 -10.55 13.84
C CYS A 239 9.43 -11.99 14.27
N PRO A 240 10.61 -12.56 13.93
CA PRO A 240 10.96 -13.90 14.40
C PRO A 240 11.15 -14.00 15.92
N VAL A 241 11.58 -12.91 16.58
CA VAL A 241 11.83 -12.87 18.02
C VAL A 241 10.54 -12.82 18.82
N PHE A 242 9.56 -12.02 18.41
CA PHE A 242 8.31 -11.83 19.15
C PHE A 242 7.18 -12.76 18.72
N PHE A 243 7.10 -13.11 17.43
CA PHE A 243 6.01 -13.89 16.86
C PHE A 243 6.43 -15.29 16.40
N GLY A 244 7.73 -15.62 16.55
CA GLY A 244 8.31 -16.87 16.07
C GLY A 244 8.62 -16.84 14.57
N SER A 245 9.62 -17.60 14.15
CA SER A 245 9.85 -17.85 12.72
C SER A 245 8.87 -18.91 12.22
N VAL A 246 8.16 -18.64 11.13
CA VAL A 246 7.52 -19.71 10.36
C VAL A 246 8.64 -20.52 9.73
N SER A 247 8.96 -21.67 10.34
CA SER A 247 9.78 -22.68 9.68
C SER A 247 8.97 -23.15 8.47
N SER A 248 9.38 -22.74 7.26
CA SER A 248 8.94 -23.39 6.04
C SER A 248 9.46 -24.83 6.06
N GLY A 249 8.75 -25.69 6.80
CA GLY A 249 8.90 -27.12 6.77
C GLY A 249 8.39 -27.65 5.44
N HIS A 250 9.23 -27.57 4.42
CA HIS A 250 9.28 -28.59 3.37
C HIS A 250 10.67 -29.22 3.44
N ALA A 251 10.65 -30.44 3.96
CA ALA A 251 11.81 -31.29 4.19
C ALA A 251 12.58 -31.55 2.89
N SER A 252 13.91 -31.41 3.00
CA SER A 252 14.89 -32.44 2.62
C SER A 252 14.83 -33.04 1.22
N GLN A 253 15.73 -32.61 0.32
CA GLN A 253 16.79 -33.44 -0.28
C GLN A 253 17.48 -32.72 -1.45
N HIS A 254 18.73 -33.12 -1.70
CA HIS A 254 19.65 -32.70 -2.76
C HIS A 254 20.54 -31.48 -2.48
N GLN A 255 21.47 -31.70 -1.55
CA GLN A 255 22.81 -31.14 -1.67
C GLN A 255 23.74 -32.25 -2.22
N HIS A 256 24.61 -31.85 -3.16
CA HIS A 256 25.81 -32.52 -3.68
C HIS A 256 25.70 -33.38 -4.96
N GLN A 257 26.26 -32.82 -6.04
CA GLN A 257 27.11 -33.60 -6.94
C GLN A 257 28.28 -32.75 -7.44
N HIS A 258 29.45 -32.96 -6.83
CA HIS A 258 30.76 -32.59 -7.37
C HIS A 258 31.74 -33.75 -7.03
N GLY A 259 32.15 -34.47 -8.07
CA GLY A 259 33.54 -34.85 -8.34
C GLY A 259 34.21 -36.00 -7.57
N ALA A 260 34.72 -36.96 -8.36
CA ALA A 260 35.81 -37.94 -8.11
C ALA A 260 35.45 -39.23 -7.34
N SER A 261 35.93 -40.44 -7.65
CA SER A 261 36.58 -41.10 -8.81
C SER A 261 36.94 -42.55 -8.37
N HIS A 262 36.84 -43.54 -9.28
CA HIS A 262 37.36 -44.94 -9.18
C HIS A 262 36.69 -45.86 -8.13
N GLU A 263 36.42 -47.17 -8.32
CA GLU A 263 37.08 -48.21 -9.11
C GLU A 263 36.16 -49.46 -9.33
N VAL A 264 36.65 -50.42 -10.12
CA VAL A 264 35.98 -51.50 -10.90
C VAL A 264 35.56 -52.76 -10.10
N SER A 265 34.43 -53.40 -10.46
CA SER A 265 34.29 -54.89 -10.55
C SER A 265 32.92 -55.39 -11.09
N HIS A 266 32.97 -56.37 -12.01
CA HIS A 266 31.90 -57.23 -12.59
C HIS A 266 32.56 -58.61 -12.92
N PRO A 267 31.88 -59.72 -13.31
CA PRO A 267 30.50 -60.26 -13.15
C PRO A 267 30.50 -61.79 -12.73
N PRO A 268 29.37 -62.57 -12.75
CA PRO A 268 29.04 -63.45 -13.92
C PRO A 268 27.50 -63.67 -14.21
N PRO A 269 27.10 -64.39 -15.30
CA PRO A 269 25.79 -64.32 -16.00
C PRO A 269 24.80 -65.52 -15.75
N PRO A 270 23.61 -65.64 -16.42
CA PRO A 270 22.40 -66.34 -15.94
C PRO A 270 22.11 -67.73 -16.55
N PRO A 271 21.14 -68.50 -16.00
CA PRO A 271 20.15 -69.27 -16.81
C PRO A 271 18.75 -69.36 -16.12
N ALA A 272 17.61 -69.76 -16.69
CA ALA A 272 17.12 -70.18 -18.00
C ALA A 272 15.56 -70.04 -18.01
N LYS A 273 14.96 -69.92 -19.19
CA LYS A 273 13.51 -69.84 -19.43
C LYS A 273 12.80 -71.19 -19.20
N SER A 274 11.52 -71.17 -18.79
CA SER A 274 10.59 -72.28 -19.04
C SER A 274 9.15 -71.82 -19.32
N LYS A 275 8.76 -71.97 -20.59
CA LYS A 275 7.48 -72.47 -21.12
C LYS A 275 6.16 -71.94 -20.53
N GLU A 276 5.78 -70.70 -20.87
CA GLU A 276 4.34 -70.38 -21.05
C GLU A 276 4.05 -69.16 -21.94
N GLU A 277 4.99 -68.79 -22.84
CA GLU A 277 4.70 -67.87 -23.94
C GLU A 277 4.72 -68.64 -25.26
N LEU A 278 3.62 -69.31 -25.65
CA LEU A 278 3.39 -69.69 -27.06
C LEU A 278 2.00 -70.29 -27.35
N ASN A 279 0.87 -69.72 -26.88
CA ASN A 279 -0.41 -70.13 -27.49
C ASN A 279 -1.65 -69.23 -27.43
N GLU A 280 -1.56 -67.90 -27.33
CA GLU A 280 -2.78 -67.06 -27.46
C GLU A 280 -2.66 -65.88 -28.43
N GLY A 281 -1.79 -66.03 -29.43
CA GLY A 281 -1.76 -65.18 -30.61
C GLY A 281 -2.71 -65.67 -31.72
N THR A 282 -3.99 -65.98 -31.47
CA THR A 282 -4.93 -66.22 -32.60
C THR A 282 -6.42 -66.07 -32.24
N ARG A 283 -6.95 -64.84 -32.16
CA ARG A 283 -8.38 -64.42 -32.32
C ARG A 283 -8.52 -63.04 -31.67
N LYS A 284 -8.87 -61.92 -32.29
CA LYS A 284 -9.59 -61.58 -33.52
C LYS A 284 -9.17 -60.16 -33.92
N ARG A 285 -8.52 -60.01 -35.08
CA ARG A 285 -8.47 -58.77 -35.86
C ARG A 285 -9.24 -59.07 -37.14
N LYS A 286 -10.39 -58.42 -37.36
CA LYS A 286 -11.11 -58.16 -38.64
C LYS A 286 -12.63 -58.20 -38.47
N ALA A 287 -13.27 -57.08 -38.82
CA ALA A 287 -14.59 -56.88 -39.44
C ALA A 287 -15.30 -55.67 -38.81
N LYS A 288 -15.88 -54.70 -39.51
CA LYS A 288 -15.91 -54.36 -40.95
C LYS A 288 -16.54 -52.97 -41.07
N LYS A 289 -16.10 -52.23 -42.08
CA LYS A 289 -16.59 -50.93 -42.58
C LYS A 289 -17.74 -51.15 -43.58
N ALA A 290 -18.80 -50.34 -43.54
CA ALA A 290 -19.77 -49.96 -44.60
C ALA A 290 -20.92 -49.20 -43.87
N GLU A 291 -21.48 -48.08 -44.32
CA GLU A 291 -21.51 -47.37 -45.62
C GLU A 291 -20.92 -45.96 -45.55
#